data_AF-A0A959B111-F1
#
_entry.id   AF-A0A959B111-F1
#
_cell.length_a   1.000
_cell.length_b   1.000
_cell.length_c   1.000
_cell.angle_alpha   90.00
_cell.angle_beta   90.00
_cell.angle_gamma   90.00
#
_symmetry.space_group_name_H-M   'P 1'
#
loop_
_entity.id
_entity.type
_entity.pdbx_description
1 polymer ?
#
loop_
_entity_poly.entity_id
_entity_poly.type
_entity_poly.pdbx_seq_one_letter_code
_entity_poly.pdbx_strand_id
1 'polypeptide(L)' 'MNSIHKFKVEGIRGEDIDFAIFQGKKIIVVKAASECGHTPQYRQLQELYEEFPDKAVCFT' A
#
# COMPACT_ATOMS: atom_id res chain seq x y z
N MET A 1 -9.87 17.00 -11.94
CA MET A 1 -9.88 15.54 -11.69
C MET A 1 -8.49 15.08 -11.28
N ASN A 2 -8.28 14.93 -9.97
CA ASN A 2 -7.05 14.40 -9.39
C ASN A 2 -7.24 12.90 -9.18
N SER A 3 -6.38 12.09 -9.81
CA SER A 3 -6.42 10.63 -9.72
C SER A 3 -5.06 10.15 -9.23
N ILE A 4 -5.07 9.17 -8.32
CA ILE A 4 -3.84 8.60 -7.77
C ILE A 4 -3.00 7.89 -8.85
N HIS A 5 -3.62 7.47 -9.94
CA HIS A 5 -2.98 6.78 -11.08
C HIS A 5 -2.02 7.64 -11.90
N LYS A 6 -1.86 8.93 -11.56
CA LYS A 6 -0.88 9.83 -12.21
C LYS A 6 0.44 9.91 -11.44
N PHE A 7 0.49 9.34 -10.23
CA PHE A 7 1.69 9.41 -9.41
C PHE A 7 2.62 8.24 -9.71
N LYS A 8 3.91 8.55 -9.71
CA LYS A 8 4.99 7.58 -9.61
C LYS A 8 5.66 7.81 -8.27
N VAL A 9 5.93 6.73 -7.55
CA VAL A 9 6.65 6.79 -6.29
C VAL A 9 7.84 5.86 -6.36
N GLU A 10 8.92 6.25 -5.71
CA GLU A 10 10.06 5.37 -5.51
C GLU A 10 9.66 4.30 -4.47
N GLY A 11 9.77 3.04 -4.86
CA GLY A 11 9.57 1.88 -4.02
C GLY A 11 10.73 1.68 -3.06
N ILE A 12 10.52 0.85 -2.03
CA ILE A 12 11.53 0.56 -1.00
C ILE A 12 12.84 -0.05 -1.52
N ARG A 13 12.82 -0.63 -2.73
CA ARG A 13 14.00 -1.19 -3.40
C ARG A 13 14.63 -0.23 -4.42
N GLY A 14 14.14 1.00 -4.51
CA GLY A 14 14.64 2.04 -5.42
C GLY A 14 14.07 1.96 -6.83
N GLU A 15 13.05 1.13 -7.07
CA GLU A 15 12.33 1.12 -8.36
C GLU A 15 11.17 2.12 -8.39
N ASP A 16 10.90 2.74 -9.53
CA ASP A 16 9.69 3.54 -9.70
C ASP A 16 8.45 2.66 -9.82
N ILE A 17 7.51 2.83 -8.89
CA ILE A 17 6.19 2.21 -8.93
C ILE A 17 5.20 3.22 -9.52
N ASP A 18 4.68 2.89 -10.70
CA ASP A 18 3.63 3.67 -11.36
C ASP A 18 2.25 3.26 -10.84
N PHE A 19 1.51 4.18 -10.22
CA PHE A 19 0.17 3.91 -9.70
C PHE A 19 -0.87 3.63 -10.80
N ALA A 20 -0.53 3.87 -12.08
CA ALA A 20 -1.36 3.48 -13.21
C ALA A 20 -1.59 1.96 -13.28
N ILE A 21 -0.65 1.14 -12.81
CA ILE A 21 -0.78 -0.33 -12.85
C ILE A 21 -1.92 -0.85 -11.96
N PHE A 22 -2.37 -0.02 -11.01
CA PHE A 22 -3.46 -0.34 -10.09
C PHE A 22 -4.80 0.23 -10.55
N GLN A 23 -4.92 0.71 -11.79
CA GLN A 23 -6.22 1.11 -12.34
C GLN A 23 -7.23 -0.05 -12.27
N GLY A 24 -8.44 0.26 -11.80
CA GLY A 24 -9.49 -0.74 -11.62
C GLY A 24 -9.32 -1.64 -10.39
N LYS A 25 -8.21 -1.51 -9.66
CA LYS A 25 -8.01 -2.19 -8.38
C LYS A 25 -8.30 -1.24 -7.22
N LYS A 26 -8.76 -1.80 -6.10
CA LYS A 26 -8.86 -1.05 -4.84
C LYS A 26 -7.45 -0.93 -4.25
N ILE A 27 -7.11 0.25 -3.74
CA ILE A 27 -5.79 0.54 -3.16
C ILE A 27 -6.00 1.03 -1.73
N ILE A 28 -5.26 0.47 -0.79
CA ILE A 28 -5.21 0.93 0.60
C ILE A 28 -3.78 1.43 0.85
N VAL A 29 -3.63 2.70 1.19
CA VAL A 29 -2.34 3.30 1.52
C VAL A 29 -2.27 3.44 3.03
N VAL A 30 -1.28 2.79 3.65
CA VAL A 30 -1.06 2.84 5.10
C VAL A 30 0.28 3.53 5.35
N LYS A 31 0.29 4.57 6.18
CA LYS A 31 1.54 5.19 6.64
C LYS A 31 2.14 4.28 7.72
N ALA A 32 3.14 3.49 7.35
CA ALA A 32 3.89 2.70 8.30
C ALA A 32 4.91 3.59 9.04
N ALA A 33 4.81 3.71 10.37
CA ALA A 33 5.83 4.37 11.19
C ALA A 33 6.80 3.31 11.74
N SER A 34 8.10 3.51 11.53
CA SER A 34 9.18 2.61 11.92
C SER A 34 9.47 2.59 13.43
N GLU A 35 8.83 3.49 14.20
CA GLU A 35 8.90 3.52 15.68
C GLU A 35 7.94 2.47 16.26
N CYS A 36 8.48 1.25 16.33
CA CYS A 36 7.83 0.02 16.73
C CYS A 36 7.42 0.04 18.21
N GLY A 37 6.23 0.57 18.49
CA GLY A 37 5.47 0.34 19.73
C GLY A 37 4.00 -0.07 19.49
N HIS A 38 3.54 -0.02 18.24
CA HIS A 38 2.14 -0.22 17.83
C HIS A 38 1.99 -1.38 16.83
N THR A 39 2.70 -2.48 17.10
CA THR A 39 2.66 -3.73 16.32
C THR A 39 1.30 -4.46 16.28
N PRO A 40 0.35 -4.31 17.22
CA PRO A 40 -0.93 -5.03 17.13
C PRO A 40 -1.80 -4.59 15.94
N GLN A 41 -1.75 -3.31 15.56
CA GLN A 41 -2.55 -2.78 14.45
C GLN A 41 -2.11 -3.32 13.08
N TYR A 42 -0.81 -3.61 12.89
CA TYR A 42 -0.33 -4.20 11.66
C TYR A 42 -0.84 -5.63 11.46
N ARG A 43 -1.09 -6.38 12.53
CA ARG A 43 -1.62 -7.75 12.42
C ARG A 43 -3.02 -7.75 11.80
N GLN A 44 -3.88 -6.82 12.20
CA GLN A 44 -5.21 -6.68 11.62
C GLN A 44 -5.16 -6.22 10.15
N LEU A 45 -4.19 -5.38 9.79
CA LEU A 45 -3.97 -4.99 8.40
C LEU A 45 -3.42 -6.15 7.57
N GLN A 46 -2.60 -7.00 8.18
CA GLN A 46 -2.08 -8.21 7.54
C GLN A 46 -3.19 -9.25 7.36
N GLU A 47 -4.06 -9.45 8.35
CA GLU A 47 -5.28 -10.27 8.23
C GLU A 47 -6.18 -9.76 7.11
N LEU A 48 -6.39 -8.44 7.01
CA LEU A 48 -7.17 -7.84 5.92
C LEU A 48 -6.51 -8.03 4.54
N TYR A 49 -5.19 -7.99 4.47
CA TYR A 49 -4.44 -8.29 3.25
C TYR A 49 -4.56 -9.76 2.85
N GLU A 50 -4.47 -10.68 3.83
CA GLU A 50 -4.65 -12.12 3.63
C GLU A 50 -6.09 -12.49 3.23
N GLU A 51 -7.08 -11.79 3.77
CA GLU A 51 -8.50 -11.95 3.42
C GLU A 51 -8.82 -11.37 2.04
N PHE A 52 -8.07 -10.34 1.59
CA PHE A 52 -8.29 -9.66 0.31
C PHE A 52 -7.01 -9.48 -0.52
N PRO A 53 -6.35 -10.58 -0.95
CA PRO A 53 -5.08 -10.52 -1.67
C PRO A 53 -5.18 -9.79 -3.01
N ASP A 54 -6.36 -9.77 -3.64
CA ASP A 54 -6.62 -9.07 -4.90
C ASP A 54 -6.90 -7.57 -4.76
N LYS A 55 -7.00 -7.04 -3.53
CA LYS A 55 -7.53 -5.69 -3.25
C LYS A 55 -6.65 -4.80 -2.37
N ALA A 56 -5.45 -5.26 -2.01
CA ALA A 56 -4.55 -4.49 -1.16
C ALA A 56 -3.13 -4.51 -1.73
N VAL A 57 -2.49 -3.34 -1.75
CA VAL A 57 -1.08 -3.18 -2.11
C VAL A 57 -0.47 -2.47 -0.91
N CYS A 58 0.35 -3.21 -0.16
CA CYS A 58 1.05 -2.63 0.98
C CYS A 58 2.31 -1.92 0.47
N PHE A 59 2.38 -0.62 0.66
CA PHE A 59 3.60 0.16 0.45
C PHE A 59 4.22 0.41 1.83
N THR A 60 5.40 -0.17 2.05
CA THR A 60 6.29 0.19 3.16
C THR A 60 7.47 0.96 2.60
#